data_AF-A0A2M7GI71-F1
#
_entry.id   AF-A0A2M7GI71-F1
#
_cell.length_a   1.000
_cell.length_b   1.000
_cell.length_c   1.000
_cell.angle_alpha   90.00
_cell.angle_beta   90.00
_cell.angle_gamma   90.00
#
_symmetry.space_group_name_H-M   'P 1'
#
loop_
_entity.id
_entity.type
_entity.pdbx_description
1 polymer ?
#
loop_
_entity_poly.entity_id
_entity_poly.type
_entity_poly.pdbx_seq_one_letter_code
_entity_poly.pdbx_strand_id
1 'polypeptide(L)'
;MSLSSVKKTAAFVGFMSLAPFATAVSAQEIASLPACEQAITDTLKTKDENPAVAEQTEAVFDQLIEQARNECAANSFHDAAATLNQARSLVAAE
;
A
#
# COMPACT_ATOMS: atom_id res chain seq x y z
N MET A 1 17.16 46.95 -17.15
CA MET A 1 15.72 47.20 -16.91
C MET A 1 14.99 46.88 -18.21
N SER A 2 13.85 46.24 -18.33
CA SER A 2 13.02 45.38 -17.49
C SER A 2 11.83 45.04 -18.40
N LEU A 3 11.52 43.75 -18.56
CA LEU A 3 10.22 43.15 -18.91
C LEU A 3 9.54 43.48 -20.26
N SER A 4 9.17 42.40 -20.97
CA SER A 4 7.89 42.16 -21.69
C SER A 4 8.18 41.23 -22.89
N SER A 5 7.58 40.07 -23.12
CA SER A 5 6.32 39.49 -22.64
C SER A 5 6.41 37.97 -22.74
N VAL A 6 6.04 37.28 -21.67
CA VAL A 6 5.76 35.84 -21.67
C VAL A 6 4.43 35.62 -22.38
N LYS A 7 4.46 34.90 -23.51
CA LYS A 7 3.26 34.47 -24.22
C LYS A 7 3.05 32.97 -23.94
N LYS A 8 2.04 32.69 -23.10
CA LYS A 8 1.12 31.53 -23.13
C LYS A 8 1.76 30.18 -23.49
N THR A 9 2.15 29.36 -22.51
CA THR A 9 1.32 28.32 -21.85
C THR A 9 0.56 27.40 -22.80
N ALA A 10 0.75 26.10 -22.53
CA ALA A 10 -0.06 24.93 -22.88
C ALA A 10 0.26 24.20 -24.20
N ALA A 11 0.99 23.09 -24.09
CA ALA A 11 0.43 21.75 -24.33
C ALA A 11 1.51 20.68 -24.10
N PHE A 12 1.72 20.30 -22.83
CA PHE A 12 2.38 19.03 -22.50
C PHE A 12 1.29 17.96 -22.55
N VAL A 13 0.89 17.55 -23.76
CA VAL A 13 0.00 16.40 -23.96
C VAL A 13 0.88 15.27 -24.48
N GLY A 14 1.22 14.37 -23.58
CA GLY A 14 2.07 13.23 -23.90
C GLY A 14 2.62 12.57 -22.66
N PHE A 15 1.79 12.32 -21.65
CA PHE A 15 2.16 11.32 -20.65
C PHE A 15 1.86 9.95 -21.23
N MET A 16 2.84 9.52 -22.00
CA MET A 16 3.12 8.19 -22.46
C MET A 16 2.88 7.19 -21.32
N SER A 17 1.97 6.26 -21.56
CA SER A 17 1.84 4.93 -20.96
C SER A 17 2.86 4.61 -19.85
N LEU A 18 2.46 4.81 -18.59
CA LEU A 18 3.08 4.09 -17.48
C LEU A 18 2.20 2.88 -17.24
N ALA A 19 2.67 1.73 -17.71
CA ALA A 19 2.22 0.43 -17.21
C ALA A 19 2.16 0.50 -15.68
N PRO A 20 1.11 -0.03 -15.04
CA PRO A 20 1.05 -0.05 -13.59
C PRO A 20 2.30 -0.79 -13.14
N PHE A 21 3.18 -0.07 -12.45
CA PHE A 21 4.30 -0.68 -11.77
C PHE A 21 3.70 -1.81 -10.95
N ALA A 22 4.09 -3.05 -11.26
CA ALA A 22 4.04 -4.11 -10.29
C ALA A 22 4.92 -3.61 -9.14
N THR A 23 4.29 -2.89 -8.21
CA THR A 23 4.93 -2.47 -6.98
C THR A 23 5.25 -3.78 -6.31
N ALA A 24 6.49 -4.23 -6.44
CA ALA A 24 7.09 -5.09 -5.43
C ALA A 24 6.68 -4.42 -4.13
N VAL A 25 5.78 -5.08 -3.39
CA VAL A 25 5.22 -4.58 -2.15
C VAL A 25 6.43 -4.30 -1.29
N SER A 26 6.89 -3.06 -1.33
CA SER A 26 8.02 -2.65 -0.56
C SER A 26 7.53 -2.84 0.85
N ALA A 27 8.26 -3.62 1.64
CA ALA A 27 8.17 -3.55 3.08
C ALA A 27 8.51 -2.09 3.44
N GLN A 28 7.53 -1.20 3.28
CA GLN A 28 7.65 0.20 3.60
C GLN A 28 7.95 0.19 5.07
N GLU A 29 9.14 0.68 5.42
CA GLU A 29 9.56 0.72 6.80
C GLU A 29 8.54 1.57 7.55
N ILE A 30 7.73 0.90 8.38
CA ILE A 30 6.68 1.54 9.13
C ILE A 30 7.37 2.23 10.29
N ALA A 31 7.49 3.55 10.23
CA ALA A 31 8.17 4.36 11.26
C ALA A 31 7.21 5.28 12.03
N SER A 32 5.90 5.22 11.71
CA SER A 32 4.89 6.07 12.34
C SER A 32 3.49 5.46 12.21
N LEU A 33 2.59 5.90 13.08
CA LEU A 33 1.19 5.47 13.05
C LEU A 33 0.49 5.75 11.72
N PRO A 34 0.62 6.94 11.08
CA PRO A 34 0.05 7.18 9.75
C PRO A 34 0.61 6.24 8.66
N ALA A 35 1.91 5.92 8.71
CA ALA A 35 2.50 4.95 7.79
C ALA A 35 1.95 3.53 8.03
N CYS A 36 1.66 3.19 9.28
CA CYS A 36 1.09 1.90 9.67
C CYS A 36 -0.35 1.75 9.16
N GLU A 37 -1.17 2.79 9.32
CA GLU A 37 -2.53 2.85 8.80
C GLU A 37 -2.57 2.76 7.27
N GLN A 38 -1.64 3.44 6.59
CA GLN A 38 -1.51 3.32 5.14
C GLN A 38 -1.10 1.89 4.74
N ALA A 39 -0.15 1.29 5.43
CA ALA A 39 0.28 -0.08 5.15
C ALA A 39 -0.85 -1.10 5.36
N ILE A 40 -1.71 -0.93 6.36
CA ILE A 40 -2.94 -1.73 6.55
C ILE A 40 -3.88 -1.57 5.35
N THR A 41 -4.12 -0.33 4.93
CA THR A 41 -4.99 -0.03 3.79
C THR A 41 -4.47 -0.67 2.51
N ASP A 42 -3.17 -0.56 2.26
CA ASP A 42 -2.52 -1.18 1.10
C ASP A 42 -2.60 -2.72 1.17
N THR A 43 -2.48 -3.31 2.36
CA THR A 43 -2.67 -4.76 2.55
C THR A 43 -4.11 -5.18 2.25
N LEU A 44 -5.11 -4.47 2.77
CA LEU A 44 -6.52 -4.78 2.48
C LEU A 44 -6.79 -4.78 0.96
N LYS A 45 -6.21 -3.81 0.25
CA LYS A 45 -6.31 -3.72 -1.22
C LYS A 45 -5.76 -4.96 -1.92
N THR A 46 -4.73 -5.62 -1.39
CA THR A 46 -4.22 -6.87 -1.98
C THR A 46 -5.26 -7.99 -1.95
N LYS A 47 -6.13 -8.05 -0.94
CA LYS A 47 -7.26 -8.99 -0.90
C LYS A 47 -8.31 -8.62 -1.95
N ASP A 48 -8.68 -7.33 -2.04
CA ASP A 48 -9.67 -6.85 -3.02
C ASP A 48 -9.25 -7.11 -4.47
N GLU A 49 -7.94 -7.06 -4.75
CA GLU A 49 -7.36 -7.36 -6.07
C GLU A 49 -7.30 -8.87 -6.38
N ASN A 50 -7.51 -9.74 -5.39
CA ASN A 50 -7.48 -11.20 -5.50
C ASN A 50 -8.80 -11.82 -4.99
N PRO A 51 -9.90 -11.73 -5.74
CA PRO A 51 -11.22 -12.21 -5.30
C PRO A 51 -11.35 -13.75 -5.24
N ALA A 52 -10.27 -14.50 -5.55
CA ALA A 52 -10.23 -15.96 -5.54
C ALA A 52 -9.72 -16.57 -4.22
N VAL A 53 -9.36 -15.73 -3.24
CA VAL A 53 -8.91 -16.17 -1.91
C VAL A 53 -9.99 -17.01 -1.24
N ALA A 54 -9.64 -18.22 -0.78
CA ALA A 54 -10.58 -19.09 -0.08
C ALA A 54 -11.04 -18.48 1.25
N GLU A 55 -12.28 -18.79 1.68
CA GLU A 55 -12.85 -18.29 2.95
C GLU A 55 -11.96 -18.53 4.18
N GLN A 56 -11.24 -19.65 4.19
CA GLN A 56 -10.30 -19.97 5.28
C GLN A 56 -9.10 -19.00 5.28
N THR A 57 -8.56 -18.69 4.11
CA THR A 57 -7.44 -17.76 3.96
C THR A 57 -7.87 -16.33 4.25
N GLU A 58 -9.11 -15.97 3.90
CA GLU A 58 -9.70 -14.69 4.28
C GLU A 58 -9.83 -14.54 5.80
N ALA A 59 -10.28 -15.57 6.52
CA ALA A 59 -10.39 -15.52 7.99
C ALA A 59 -9.02 -15.31 8.67
N VAL A 60 -7.96 -15.97 8.18
CA VAL A 60 -6.60 -15.79 8.70
C VAL A 60 -6.05 -14.41 8.32
N PHE A 61 -6.33 -13.94 7.10
CA PHE A 61 -5.96 -12.62 6.66
C PHE A 61 -6.57 -11.53 7.54
N ASP A 62 -7.86 -11.61 7.84
CA ASP A 62 -8.56 -10.64 8.69
C ASP A 62 -8.00 -10.64 10.12
N GLN A 63 -7.63 -11.80 10.67
CA GLN A 63 -6.95 -11.90 11.97
C GLN A 63 -5.59 -11.19 11.97
N LEU A 64 -4.80 -11.35 10.91
CA LEU A 64 -3.51 -10.66 10.78
C LEU A 64 -3.68 -9.15 10.63
N ILE A 65 -4.73 -8.68 9.94
CA ILE A 65 -5.06 -7.25 9.89
C ILE A 65 -5.39 -6.71 11.28
N GLU A 66 -6.19 -7.44 12.07
CA GLU A 66 -6.53 -7.04 13.44
C GLU A 66 -5.28 -6.99 14.33
N GLN A 67 -4.41 -8.01 14.24
CA GLN A 67 -3.14 -8.03 14.96
C GLN A 67 -2.25 -6.83 14.58
N ALA A 68 -2.10 -6.55 13.28
CA ALA A 68 -1.31 -5.41 12.81
C ALA A 68 -1.87 -4.07 13.33
N ARG A 69 -3.20 -3.92 13.42
CA ARG A 69 -3.83 -2.73 14.02
C ARG A 69 -3.44 -2.56 15.50
N ASN A 70 -3.44 -3.65 16.26
CA ASN A 70 -3.03 -3.64 17.66
C ASN A 70 -1.55 -3.28 17.81
N GLU A 71 -0.69 -3.81 16.94
CA GLU A 71 0.75 -3.49 16.90
C GLU A 71 0.99 -2.03 16.53
N CYS A 72 0.25 -1.48 15.54
CA CYS A 72 0.28 -0.05 15.22
C CYS A 72 -0.11 0.81 16.44
N ALA A 73 -1.19 0.45 17.15
CA ALA A 73 -1.65 1.16 18.34
C ALA A 73 -0.65 1.09 19.51
N ALA A 74 0.11 -0.01 19.59
CA ALA A 74 1.20 -0.18 20.56
C ALA A 74 2.51 0.52 20.16
N ASN A 75 2.58 1.13 18.97
CA ASN A 75 3.81 1.65 18.33
C ASN A 75 4.86 0.56 18.03
N SER A 76 4.45 -0.71 17.99
CA SER A 76 5.26 -1.85 17.57
C SER A 76 5.30 -1.96 16.05
N PHE A 77 5.83 -0.92 15.39
CA PHE A 77 5.72 -0.81 13.92
C PHE A 77 6.52 -1.87 13.14
N HIS A 78 7.61 -2.38 13.72
CA HIS A 78 8.37 -3.49 13.14
C HIS A 78 7.53 -4.78 13.10
N ASP A 79 6.84 -5.08 14.20
CA ASP A 79 5.96 -6.23 14.30
C ASP A 79 4.78 -6.08 13.35
N ALA A 80 4.16 -4.88 13.31
CA ALA A 80 3.10 -4.55 12.36
C ALA A 80 3.52 -4.79 10.90
N ALA A 81 4.75 -4.41 10.52
CA ALA A 81 5.27 -4.65 9.19
C ALA A 81 5.42 -6.14 8.88
N ALA A 82 5.91 -6.94 9.85
CA ALA A 82 6.03 -8.38 9.70
C ALA A 82 4.67 -9.07 9.58
N THR A 83 3.69 -8.68 10.40
CA THR A 83 2.32 -9.18 10.38
C THR A 83 1.63 -8.86 9.05
N LEU A 84 1.76 -7.63 8.56
CA LEU A 84 1.18 -7.22 7.28
C LEU A 84 1.83 -7.94 6.09
N ASN A 85 3.13 -8.23 6.14
CA ASN A 85 3.79 -9.01 5.10
C ASN A 85 3.32 -10.47 5.08
N GLN A 86 3.04 -11.06 6.25
CA GLN A 86 2.43 -12.39 6.32
C GLN A 86 1.03 -12.39 5.69
N ALA A 87 0.20 -11.38 5.98
CA ALA A 87 -1.13 -11.26 5.40
C ALA A 87 -1.09 -11.19 3.86
N ARG A 88 -0.19 -10.38 3.29
CA ARG A 88 -0.01 -10.30 1.82
C ARG A 88 0.48 -11.62 1.23
N SER A 89 1.37 -12.32 1.94
CA SER A 89 1.92 -13.60 1.49
C SER A 89 0.86 -14.71 1.45
N LEU A 90 -0.11 -14.69 2.38
CA LEU A 90 -1.24 -15.62 2.38
C LEU A 90 -2.12 -15.41 1.14
N VAL A 91 -2.50 -14.16 0.86
CA VAL A 91 -3.31 -13.84 -0.33
C VAL A 91 -2.58 -14.18 -1.64
N ALA A 92 -1.25 -13.97 -1.68
CA ALA A 92 -0.44 -14.29 -2.86
C ALA A 92 -0.19 -15.80 -3.06
N ALA A 93 -0.50 -16.63 -2.07
CA ALA A 93 -0.31 -18.08 -2.13
C ALA A 93 -1.54 -18.85 -2.62
N GLU A 94 -2.69 -18.17 -2.77
CA GLU A 94 -3.95 -18.69 -3.33
C GLU A 94 -3.97 -18.57 -4.85
#